data_AF-A0A1F9B5W1-F1
#
_entry.id   AF-A0A1F9B5W1-F1
#
_cell.length_a   1.000
_cell.length_b   1.000
_cell.length_c   1.000
_cell.angle_alpha   90.00
_cell.angle_beta   90.00
_cell.angle_gamma   90.00
#
_symmetry.space_group_name_H-M   'P 1'
#
loop_
_entity.id
_entity.type
_entity.pdbx_description
1 polymer ?
#
loop_
_entity_poly.entity_id
_entity_poly.type
_entity_poly.pdbx_seq_one_letter_code
_entity_poly.pdbx_strand_id
1 'polypeptide(L)' 'MKLLDYRKLNNLTQERIAWNLGMSQSNYSLIETGRKQAGTRLVNRIIAETGGQVGYMELRPDIYNQIMVGVKG' A
#
# COMPACT_ATOMS: atom_id res chain seq x y z
N MET A 1 3.03 -2.98 -8.51
CA MET A 1 2.00 -2.11 -9.12
C MET A 1 1.44 -1.16 -8.08
N LYS A 2 0.64 -0.14 -8.46
CA LYS A 2 -0.02 0.73 -7.48
C LYS A 2 -1.22 0.05 -6.84
N LEU A 3 -1.55 0.44 -5.62
CA LEU A 3 -2.71 -0.09 -4.89
C LEU A 3 -4.03 0.19 -5.63
N LEU A 4 -4.14 1.36 -6.27
CA LEU A 4 -5.26 1.72 -7.13
C LEU A 4 -5.45 0.78 -8.31
N ASP A 5 -4.34 0.40 -8.96
CA ASP A 5 -4.37 -0.46 -10.14
C ASP A 5 -4.80 -1.87 -9.76
N TYR A 6 -4.24 -2.41 -8.67
CA TYR A 6 -4.67 -3.69 -8.11
C TYR A 6 -6.18 -3.71 -7.85
N ARG A 7 -6.70 -2.68 -7.19
CA ARG A 7 -8.12 -2.58 -6.86
C ARG A 7 -8.99 -2.58 -8.12
N LYS A 8 -8.62 -1.78 -9.13
CA LYS A 8 -9.34 -1.69 -10.41
C LYS A 8 -9.31 -2.99 -11.20
N LEU A 9 -8.15 -3.65 -11.29
CA LEU A 9 -8.00 -4.93 -11.98
C LEU A 9 -8.87 -6.03 -11.38
N ASN A 10 -9.07 -6.00 -10.06
CA ASN A 10 -9.89 -6.96 -9.33
C ASN A 10 -11.35 -6.50 -9.12
N ASN A 11 -11.78 -5.40 -9.74
CA ASN A 11 -13.12 -4.83 -9.61
C ASN A 11 -13.57 -4.59 -8.15
N LEU A 12 -12.63 -4.20 -7.29
CA LEU A 12 -12.90 -3.95 -5.87
C LEU A 12 -13.30 -2.49 -5.65
N THR A 13 -14.27 -2.25 -4.76
CA THR A 13 -14.52 -0.90 -4.23
C THR A 13 -13.47 -0.57 -3.16
N GLN A 14 -13.24 0.71 -2.88
CA GLN A 14 -12.34 1.12 -1.80
C GLN A 14 -12.83 0.61 -0.43
N GLU A 15 -14.15 0.55 -0.24
CA GLU A 15 -14.77 0.00 0.98
C GLU A 15 -14.47 -1.49 1.14
N ARG A 16 -14.60 -2.29 0.07
CA ARG A 16 -14.38 -3.74 0.14
C ARG A 16 -12.97 -4.09 0.57
N ILE A 17 -11.97 -3.50 -0.07
CA ILE A 17 -10.57 -3.77 0.27
C ILE A 17 -10.19 -3.18 1.63
N ALA A 18 -10.76 -2.03 2.03
CA ALA A 18 -10.57 -1.49 3.37
C ALA A 18 -11.11 -2.43 4.45
N TRP A 19 -12.28 -3.02 4.21
CA TRP A 19 -12.89 -4.02 5.08
C TRP A 19 -12.00 -5.27 5.21
N ASN A 20 -11.50 -5.83 4.11
CA ASN A 20 -10.55 -6.96 4.13
C ASN A 20 -9.28 -6.63 4.96
N LEU A 21 -8.78 -5.41 4.84
CA LEU A 21 -7.59 -4.94 5.57
C LEU A 21 -7.88 -4.52 7.02
N GLY A 22 -9.14 -4.55 7.46
CA GLY A 22 -9.55 -4.13 8.79
C GLY A 22 -9.27 -2.64 9.06
N MET A 23 -9.63 -1.76 8.12
CA MET A 23 -9.51 -0.31 8.26
C MET A 23 -10.73 0.43 7.71
N SER A 24 -10.85 1.72 8.01
CA SER A 24 -11.87 2.57 7.38
C SER A 24 -11.55 2.86 5.92
N GLN A 25 -12.60 3.00 5.09
CA GLN A 25 -12.46 3.38 3.68
C GLN A 25 -11.71 4.70 3.51
N SER A 26 -11.91 5.68 4.40
CA SER A 26 -11.21 6.96 4.34
C SER A 26 -9.70 6.81 4.56
N ASN A 27 -9.30 5.95 5.50
CA ASN A 27 -7.88 5.66 5.73
C ASN A 27 -7.26 4.93 4.54
N TYR A 28 -7.99 3.99 3.94
CA TYR A 28 -7.59 3.32 2.72
C TYR A 28 -7.40 4.33 1.56
N SER A 29 -8.35 5.24 1.36
CA SER A 29 -8.28 6.26 0.30
C SER A 29 -7.05 7.17 0.45
N LEU A 30 -6.69 7.57 1.68
CA LEU A 30 -5.47 8.35 1.93
C LEU A 30 -4.20 7.58 1.54
N ILE A 31 -4.17 6.27 1.77
CA ILE A 31 -3.05 5.41 1.36
C ILE A 31 -3.03 5.22 -0.16
N GLU A 32 -4.17 4.88 -0.77
CA GLU A 32 -4.30 4.66 -2.22
C GLU A 32 -3.92 5.91 -3.03
N THR A 33 -4.20 7.11 -2.50
CA THR A 33 -3.84 8.39 -3.13
C THR A 33 -2.45 8.90 -2.77
N GLY A 34 -1.69 8.18 -1.94
CA GLY A 34 -0.35 8.58 -1.49
C GLY A 34 -0.33 9.77 -0.53
N ARG A 35 -1.49 10.26 -0.07
CA ARG A 35 -1.60 11.33 0.94
C ARG A 35 -1.18 10.87 2.34
N LYS A 36 -1.14 9.56 2.57
CA LYS A 36 -0.70 8.94 3.80
C LYS A 36 0.09 7.67 3.50
N GLN A 37 1.17 7.45 4.23
CA GLN A 37 1.92 6.21 4.16
C GLN A 37 1.33 5.14 5.08
N ALA A 38 1.42 3.87 4.66
CA ALA A 38 0.97 2.76 5.47
C ALA A 38 2.00 2.43 6.57
N GLY A 39 1.58 2.35 7.84
CA GLY A 39 2.47 1.87 8.90
C GLY A 39 2.98 0.45 8.61
N THR A 40 4.16 0.07 9.11
CA THR A 40 4.84 -1.21 8.77
C THR A 40 3.97 -2.45 8.96
N ARG A 41 3.18 -2.52 10.04
CA ARG A 41 2.22 -3.62 10.26
C ARG A 41 1.12 -3.68 9.21
N LEU A 42 0.71 -2.53 8.68
CA LEU A 42 -0.30 -2.45 7.64
C LEU A 42 0.29 -2.81 6.27
N VAL A 43 1.54 -2.45 6.00
CA VAL A 43 2.25 -2.85 4.77
C VAL A 43 2.24 -4.36 4.61
N ASN A 44 2.59 -5.11 5.65
CA ASN A 44 2.60 -6.58 5.60
C ASN A 44 1.21 -7.16 5.30
N ARG A 45 0.15 -6.55 5.85
CA ARG A 45 -1.24 -6.95 5.55
C ARG A 45 -1.62 -6.66 4.11
N ILE A 46 -1.26 -5.49 3.57
CA ILE A 46 -1.52 -5.15 2.17
C ILE A 46 -0.75 -6.09 1.22
N ILE A 47 0.52 -6.38 1.51
CA ILE A 47 1.31 -7.33 0.73
C ILE A 47 0.65 -8.71 0.73
N ALA A 48 0.22 -9.21 1.89
CA ALA A 48 -0.47 -10.49 2.01
C ALA A 48 -1.82 -10.51 1.25
N GLU A 49 -2.66 -9.50 1.45
CA GLU A 49 -3.97 -9.35 0.81
C GLU A 49 -3.87 -9.27 -0.72
N THR A 50 -2.79 -8.67 -1.23
CA THR A 50 -2.56 -8.49 -2.67
C THR A 50 -1.71 -9.60 -3.29
N GLY A 51 -1.37 -10.65 -2.53
CA GLY A 51 -0.49 -11.73 -3.01
C GLY A 51 0.89 -11.23 -3.47
N GLY A 52 1.39 -10.14 -2.89
CA GLY A 52 2.66 -9.52 -3.24
C GLY A 52 2.64 -8.60 -4.47
N GLN A 53 1.49 -8.41 -5.13
CA GLN A 53 1.39 -7.57 -6.32
C GLN A 53 1.59 -6.07 -6.00
N VAL A 54 1.18 -5.65 -4.80
CA VAL A 54 1.47 -4.32 -4.25
C VAL A 54 2.62 -4.46 -3.25
N GLY A 55 3.76 -3.88 -3.60
CA GLY A 55 5.02 -4.05 -2.87
C GLY A 55 5.35 -2.92 -1.91
N TYR A 56 6.40 -3.14 -1.11
CA TYR A 56 6.88 -2.20 -0.09
C TYR A 56 7.25 -0.82 -0.67
N MET A 57 7.86 -0.79 -1.86
CA MET A 57 8.28 0.45 -2.53
C MET A 57 7.10 1.39 -2.83
N GLU A 58 5.93 0.84 -3.15
CA GLU A 58 4.71 1.63 -3.38
C GLU A 58 4.13 2.17 -2.06
N LEU A 59 4.14 1.34 -1.00
CA LEU A 59 3.47 1.65 0.25
C LEU A 59 4.31 2.50 1.21
N ARG A 60 5.64 2.42 1.09
CA ARG A 60 6.67 3.10 1.89
C ARG A 60 7.87 3.51 1.04
N PRO A 61 7.67 4.42 0.06
CA PRO A 61 8.76 4.92 -0.79
C PRO A 61 9.83 5.68 0.03
N ASP A 62 9.46 6.27 1.17
CA ASP A 62 10.36 6.96 2.09
C ASP A 62 11.47 6.07 2.65
N ILE A 63 11.14 4.84 3.05
CA ILE A 63 12.12 3.88 3.57
C ILE A 63 12.96 3.32 2.42
N TYR A 64 12.33 2.95 1.30
CA TYR A 64 13.05 2.39 0.17
C TYR A 64 14.13 3.35 -0.34
N ASN A 65 13.80 4.64 -0.43
CA ASN A 65 14.76 5.65 -0.84
C ASN A 65 15.92 5.79 0.17
N GLN A 66 15.69 5.65 1.48
CA GLN A 66 16.79 5.67 2.45
C GLN A 66 17.75 4.48 2.29
N ILE A 67 17.22 3.29 1.98
CA ILE A 67 18.05 2.10 1.71
C ILE A 67 18.86 2.29 0.43
N MET A 68 18.26 2.81 -0.65
CA MET A 68 18.95 3.00 -1.94
C MET A 68 19.95 4.17 -1.93
N VAL A 69 19.67 5.24 -1.18
CA VAL A 69 20.57 6.39 -1.05
C VAL A 69 21.73 6.07 -0.10
N GLY A 70 21.50 5.26 0.95
CA GLY A 70 22.55 4.78 1.86
C GLY A 70 23.57 3.82 1.24
N VAL A 71 23.28 3.25 0.07
CA VAL A 71 24.24 2.42 -0.70
C VAL A 71 25.16 3.26 -1.59
N LYS A 72 24.88 4.56 -1.78
CA LYS A 72 25.70 5.49 -2.57
C LYS A 72 26.61 6.39 -1.73
N GLY A 73 26.85 6.03 -0.46
CA GLY A 73 27.80 6.71 0.44
C GLY A 73 29.18 6.09 0.40
#